data_AF-A0A1E4LDI0-F1
#
_entry.id   AF-A0A1E4LDI0-F1
#
_cell.length_a   1.000
_cell.length_b   1.000
_cell.length_c   1.000
_cell.angle_alpha   90.00
_cell.angle_beta   90.00
_cell.angle_gamma   90.00
#
_symmetry.space_group_name_H-M   'P 1'
#
loop_
_entity.id
_entity.type
_entity.pdbx_description
1 polymer ?
#
loop_
_entity_poly.entity_id
_entity_poly.type
_entity_poly.pdbx_seq_one_letter_code
_entity_poly.pdbx_strand_id
1 'polypeptide(L)'
;MAHRLTYVHPLFGLVEFETNSLAPSSPIVRFIRGFDPADVISLRIPQLAHVTGANGGSVRFHRRGHGQLLAAFDEIERQGLLPNVRKFDGAFNMRLINPQRNPRPTQVRTPSNHSFGIAVDINAFANELVLNAPLAPIFKHFGFKWGKSFNDPMHFEIETWIDSPRPLTKSVTVLRNGAPIAIDAANIEGHIYAAVDDFLTVFGGQVTATGDKITVKNTKGVAKAFDIQTLRGRTYAQLTLLSGHFGMAMDWNNVSKTANLT
;
A
#
# COMPACT_ATOMS: atom_id res chain seq x y z
N MET A 1 4.26 -41.52 -1.93
CA MET A 1 2.81 -41.63 -1.63
C MET A 1 2.27 -40.22 -1.46
N ALA A 2 1.03 -39.94 -1.87
CA ALA A 2 0.41 -38.65 -1.60
C ALA A 2 -0.08 -38.60 -0.14
N HIS A 3 0.26 -37.55 0.58
CA HIS A 3 -0.24 -37.29 1.93
C HIS A 3 -1.47 -36.41 1.84
N ARG A 4 -2.60 -36.88 2.37
CA ARG A 4 -3.83 -36.11 2.47
C ARG A 4 -3.95 -35.50 3.86
N LEU A 5 -4.21 -34.20 3.91
CA LEU A 5 -4.19 -33.40 5.13
C LEU A 5 -5.36 -32.42 5.13
N THR A 6 -5.78 -32.02 6.34
CA THR A 6 -6.82 -31.01 6.55
C THR A 6 -6.37 -29.98 7.56
N TYR A 7 -6.80 -28.73 7.39
CA TYR A 7 -6.64 -27.68 8.40
C TYR A 7 -7.72 -26.60 8.25
N VAL A 8 -7.90 -25.78 9.29
CA VAL A 8 -8.81 -24.62 9.24
C VAL A 8 -8.01 -23.38 8.85
N HIS A 9 -8.21 -22.88 7.62
CA HIS A 9 -7.64 -21.64 7.14
C HIS A 9 -8.48 -20.44 7.63
N PRO A 10 -7.86 -19.35 8.12
CA PRO A 10 -8.60 -18.19 8.67
C PRO A 10 -9.62 -17.57 7.71
N LEU A 11 -9.34 -17.57 6.40
CA LEU A 11 -10.22 -16.96 5.39
C LEU A 11 -11.10 -17.95 4.62
N PHE A 12 -10.75 -19.23 4.62
CA PHE A 12 -11.41 -20.26 3.77
C PHE A 12 -12.07 -21.37 4.58
N GLY A 13 -11.94 -21.36 5.92
CA GLY A 13 -12.48 -22.40 6.78
C GLY A 13 -11.74 -23.72 6.61
N LEU A 14 -12.46 -24.84 6.73
CA LEU A 14 -11.86 -26.17 6.59
C LEU A 14 -11.40 -26.44 5.15
N VAL A 15 -10.09 -26.65 5.00
CA VAL A 15 -9.43 -26.95 3.72
C VAL A 15 -8.84 -28.36 3.77
N GLU A 16 -9.02 -29.10 2.68
CA GLU A 16 -8.44 -30.43 2.45
C GLU A 16 -7.51 -30.37 1.24
N PHE A 17 -6.30 -30.92 1.37
CA PHE A 17 -5.30 -30.92 0.31
C PHE A 17 -4.45 -32.19 0.33
N GLU A 18 -3.82 -32.46 -0.81
CA GLU A 18 -2.82 -33.50 -1.01
C GLU A 18 -1.44 -32.89 -1.30
N THR A 19 -0.39 -33.58 -0.85
CA THR A 19 1.00 -33.26 -1.18
C THR A 19 1.80 -34.52 -1.49
N ASN A 20 2.75 -34.43 -2.43
CA ASN A 20 3.66 -35.52 -2.76
C ASN A 20 4.76 -35.75 -1.70
N SER A 21 4.99 -34.78 -0.81
CA SER A 21 6.03 -34.84 0.20
C SER A 21 5.70 -33.94 1.40
N LEU A 22 6.14 -34.36 2.59
CA LEU A 22 6.20 -33.52 3.78
C LEU A 22 7.63 -33.00 4.04
N ALA A 23 8.55 -33.14 3.09
CA ALA A 23 9.92 -32.63 3.18
C ALA A 23 10.02 -31.19 2.61
N PRO A 24 11.07 -30.41 2.97
CA PRO A 24 11.24 -29.02 2.49
C PRO A 24 11.45 -28.88 0.98
N SER A 25 11.71 -29.98 0.26
CA SER A 25 11.83 -30.00 -1.19
C SER A 25 10.48 -29.73 -1.86
N SER A 26 10.30 -28.51 -2.41
CA SER A 26 9.11 -27.97 -3.10
C SER A 26 7.93 -28.96 -3.23
N PRO A 27 7.18 -29.17 -2.14
CA PRO A 27 6.06 -30.08 -2.16
C PRO A 27 4.94 -29.50 -3.04
N ILE A 28 4.42 -30.30 -3.96
CA ILE A 28 3.33 -29.90 -4.85
C ILE A 28 2.03 -30.03 -4.05
N VAL A 29 1.33 -28.91 -3.86
CA VAL A 29 0.03 -28.89 -3.18
C VAL A 29 -1.09 -29.00 -4.21
N ARG A 30 -2.06 -29.89 -3.95
CA ARG A 30 -3.32 -29.97 -4.70
C ARG A 30 -4.50 -29.88 -3.74
N PHE A 31 -5.34 -28.88 -3.90
CA PHE A 31 -6.55 -28.74 -3.10
C PHE A 31 -7.63 -29.71 -3.55
N ILE A 32 -8.35 -30.27 -2.58
CA ILE A 32 -9.46 -31.21 -2.77
C ILE A 32 -10.79 -30.54 -2.41
N ARG A 33 -10.81 -29.79 -1.30
CA ARG A 33 -12.01 -29.15 -0.76
C ARG A 33 -11.66 -27.89 0.02
N GLY A 34 -12.60 -26.95 0.10
CA GLY A 34 -12.50 -25.72 0.90
C GLY A 34 -11.87 -24.53 0.16
N PHE A 35 -11.24 -24.79 -0.99
CA PHE A 35 -10.69 -23.76 -1.86
C PHE A 35 -10.65 -24.28 -3.30
N ASP A 36 -11.03 -23.41 -4.25
CA ASP A 36 -10.96 -23.70 -5.69
C ASP A 36 -9.83 -22.88 -6.34
N PRO A 37 -8.76 -23.53 -6.84
CA PRO A 37 -7.71 -22.84 -7.58
C PRO A 37 -8.16 -22.04 -8.81
N ALA A 38 -9.35 -22.32 -9.36
CA ALA A 38 -9.95 -21.55 -10.44
C ALA A 38 -10.35 -20.13 -10.01
N ASP A 39 -10.51 -19.87 -8.71
CA ASP A 39 -10.74 -18.53 -8.17
C ASP A 39 -9.48 -17.64 -8.23
N VAL A 40 -8.31 -18.22 -8.51
CA VAL A 40 -7.06 -17.49 -8.74
C VAL A 40 -6.88 -17.22 -10.23
N ILE A 41 -7.30 -16.04 -10.63
CA ILE A 41 -7.30 -15.58 -12.02
C ILE A 41 -6.33 -14.42 -12.21
N SER A 42 -6.00 -14.12 -13.46
CA SER A 42 -5.12 -13.00 -13.80
C SER A 42 -5.79 -11.65 -13.52
N LEU A 43 -5.06 -10.78 -12.86
CA LEU A 43 -5.37 -9.38 -12.58
C LEU A 43 -4.30 -8.51 -13.22
N ARG A 44 -4.71 -7.47 -13.95
CA ARG A 44 -3.78 -6.46 -14.47
C ARG A 44 -3.63 -5.34 -13.45
N ILE A 45 -2.40 -5.11 -13.00
CA ILE A 45 -2.02 -4.00 -12.12
C ILE A 45 -1.14 -3.04 -12.96
N PRO A 46 -1.69 -1.90 -13.42
CA PRO A 46 -0.97 -0.97 -14.30
C PRO A 46 0.37 -0.50 -13.73
N GLN A 47 0.41 -0.23 -12.43
CA GLN A 47 1.60 0.23 -11.70
C GLN A 47 2.78 -0.75 -11.77
N LEU A 48 2.50 -2.03 -12.05
CA LEU A 48 3.51 -3.07 -12.16
C LEU A 48 3.97 -3.32 -13.61
N ALA A 49 3.47 -2.58 -14.59
CA ALA A 49 3.75 -2.84 -16.01
C ALA A 49 5.24 -2.87 -16.36
N HIS A 50 6.05 -2.07 -15.66
CA HIS A 50 7.50 -1.96 -15.86
C HIS A 50 8.32 -2.42 -14.66
N VAL A 51 7.68 -3.08 -13.67
CA VAL A 51 8.36 -3.60 -12.49
C VAL A 51 8.97 -4.97 -12.82
N THR A 52 10.24 -5.15 -12.45
CA THR A 52 10.97 -6.41 -12.65
C THR A 52 10.21 -7.57 -11.99
N GLY A 53 10.01 -8.68 -12.71
CA GLY A 53 9.34 -9.88 -12.21
C GLY A 53 7.80 -9.84 -12.26
N ALA A 54 7.19 -8.71 -12.56
CA ALA A 54 5.73 -8.58 -12.54
C ALA A 54 5.00 -9.04 -13.82
N ASN A 55 5.69 -9.68 -14.78
CA ASN A 55 5.12 -10.14 -16.04
C ASN A 55 4.25 -9.07 -16.76
N GLY A 56 4.81 -7.86 -16.92
CA GLY A 56 4.08 -6.73 -17.49
C GLY A 56 2.89 -6.26 -16.64
N GLY A 57 2.87 -6.55 -15.33
CA GLY A 57 1.78 -6.23 -14.42
C GLY A 57 0.63 -7.25 -14.43
N SER A 58 0.78 -8.41 -15.08
CA SER A 58 -0.20 -9.49 -15.01
C SER A 58 0.08 -10.41 -13.84
N VAL A 59 -0.73 -10.31 -12.78
CA VAL A 59 -0.55 -11.05 -11.52
C VAL A 59 -1.68 -12.05 -11.34
N ARG A 60 -1.37 -13.32 -11.05
CA ARG A 60 -2.38 -14.30 -10.64
C ARG A 60 -2.76 -14.07 -9.18
N PHE A 61 -4.02 -13.74 -8.91
CA PHE A 61 -4.49 -13.43 -7.56
C PHE A 61 -5.94 -13.88 -7.37
N HIS A 62 -6.34 -14.15 -6.13
CA HIS A 62 -7.69 -14.57 -5.79
C HIS A 62 -8.70 -13.47 -6.15
N ARG A 63 -9.74 -13.82 -6.92
CA ARG A 63 -10.71 -12.84 -7.47
C ARG A 63 -11.32 -11.92 -6.41
N ARG A 64 -11.60 -12.43 -5.21
CA ARG A 64 -12.15 -11.62 -4.10
C ARG A 64 -11.18 -10.53 -3.62
N GLY A 65 -9.87 -10.78 -3.70
CA GLY A 65 -8.84 -9.83 -3.26
C GLY A 65 -8.44 -8.81 -4.33
N HIS A 66 -8.96 -8.90 -5.55
CA HIS A 66 -8.56 -8.04 -6.66
C HIS A 66 -8.73 -6.56 -6.36
N GLY A 67 -9.90 -6.16 -5.82
CA GLY A 67 -10.17 -4.77 -5.47
C GLY A 67 -9.19 -4.23 -4.43
N GLN A 68 -8.88 -5.03 -3.40
CA GLN A 68 -7.93 -4.65 -2.35
C GLN A 68 -6.51 -4.46 -2.90
N LEU A 69 -6.05 -5.40 -3.75
CA LEU A 69 -4.72 -5.34 -4.33
C LEU A 69 -4.57 -4.16 -5.30
N LEU A 70 -5.57 -3.91 -6.14
CA LEU A 70 -5.60 -2.73 -7.02
C LEU A 70 -5.56 -1.44 -6.20
N ALA A 71 -6.41 -1.31 -5.18
CA ALA A 71 -6.48 -0.12 -4.35
C ALA A 71 -5.17 0.15 -3.59
N ALA A 72 -4.47 -0.92 -3.15
CA ALA A 72 -3.16 -0.79 -2.52
C ALA A 72 -2.11 -0.21 -3.49
N PHE A 73 -2.00 -0.72 -4.72
CA PHE A 73 -1.06 -0.18 -5.70
C PHE A 73 -1.41 1.22 -6.20
N ASP A 74 -2.71 1.50 -6.33
CA ASP A 74 -3.21 2.83 -6.68
C ASP A 74 -2.86 3.87 -5.60
N GLU A 75 -2.93 3.47 -4.32
CA GLU A 75 -2.51 4.33 -3.20
C GLU A 75 -0.98 4.46 -3.11
N ILE A 76 -0.22 3.40 -3.40
CA ILE A 76 1.26 3.45 -3.49
C ILE A 76 1.69 4.49 -4.55
N GLU A 77 1.06 4.49 -5.71
CA GLU A 77 1.29 5.50 -6.75
C GLU A 77 0.89 6.90 -6.31
N ARG A 78 -0.31 7.03 -5.72
CA ARG A 78 -0.81 8.30 -5.23
C ARG A 78 0.13 8.93 -4.20
N GLN A 79 0.75 8.13 -3.34
CA GLN A 79 1.73 8.58 -2.34
C GLN A 79 3.18 8.66 -2.86
N GLY A 80 3.40 8.51 -4.17
CA GLY A 80 4.74 8.62 -4.75
C GLY A 80 5.70 7.49 -4.33
N LEU A 81 5.18 6.37 -3.83
CA LEU A 81 5.96 5.23 -3.31
C LEU A 81 6.22 4.15 -4.37
N LEU A 82 5.85 4.34 -5.65
CA LEU A 82 6.23 3.40 -6.71
C LEU A 82 7.74 3.13 -6.81
N PRO A 83 8.66 4.10 -6.58
CA PRO A 83 10.10 3.83 -6.56
C PRO A 83 10.54 2.80 -5.52
N ASN A 84 9.71 2.55 -4.48
CA ASN A 84 9.96 1.51 -3.49
C ASN A 84 9.65 0.10 -4.03
N VAL A 85 8.84 -0.03 -5.08
CA VAL A 85 8.47 -1.31 -5.71
C VAL A 85 9.45 -1.63 -6.83
N ARG A 86 10.63 -2.16 -6.49
CA ARG A 86 11.70 -2.45 -7.47
C ARG A 86 11.54 -3.81 -8.14
N LYS A 87 11.01 -4.78 -7.40
CA LYS A 87 10.77 -6.13 -7.89
C LYS A 87 9.47 -6.69 -7.32
N PHE A 88 8.74 -7.41 -8.15
CA PHE A 88 7.59 -8.21 -7.77
C PHE A 88 7.97 -9.69 -7.91
N ASP A 89 8.02 -10.40 -6.79
CA ASP A 89 8.57 -11.78 -6.71
C ASP A 89 7.49 -12.86 -6.83
N GLY A 90 6.23 -12.45 -6.93
CA GLY A 90 5.11 -13.30 -7.27
C GLY A 90 3.98 -13.24 -6.25
N ALA A 91 2.86 -13.84 -6.62
CA ALA A 91 1.64 -13.82 -5.82
C ALA A 91 0.92 -15.18 -5.74
N PHE A 92 1.36 -16.14 -6.56
CA PHE A 92 0.72 -17.43 -6.63
C PHE A 92 1.74 -18.54 -6.89
N ASN A 93 1.81 -19.49 -5.96
CA ASN A 93 2.62 -20.69 -6.07
C ASN A 93 2.04 -21.79 -5.18
N MET A 94 1.66 -22.92 -5.77
CA MET A 94 1.08 -24.06 -5.05
C MET A 94 2.16 -24.85 -4.28
N ARG A 95 2.44 -24.42 -3.05
CA ARG A 95 3.47 -25.00 -2.17
C ARG A 95 3.05 -25.06 -0.71
N LEU A 96 3.76 -25.87 0.07
CA LEU A 96 3.71 -25.79 1.54
C LEU A 96 4.57 -24.62 2.07
N ILE A 97 4.31 -24.21 3.30
CA ILE A 97 5.16 -23.25 4.03
C ILE A 97 6.56 -23.86 4.19
N ASN A 98 7.61 -23.05 3.96
CA ASN A 98 8.99 -23.48 4.16
C ASN A 98 9.37 -23.31 5.66
N PRO A 99 9.66 -24.40 6.39
CA PRO A 99 9.99 -24.35 7.81
C PRO A 99 11.31 -23.62 8.12
N GLN A 100 12.25 -23.55 7.17
CA GLN A 100 13.51 -22.81 7.35
C GLN A 100 13.29 -21.29 7.38
N ARG A 101 12.22 -20.80 6.74
CA ARG A 101 11.81 -19.40 6.75
C ARG A 101 10.84 -19.08 7.89
N ASN A 102 10.22 -20.10 8.49
CA ASN A 102 9.28 -19.95 9.60
C ASN A 102 9.50 -21.10 10.60
N PRO A 103 10.49 -20.98 11.51
CA PRO A 103 10.84 -22.03 12.46
C PRO A 103 9.82 -22.07 13.61
N ARG A 104 8.57 -22.43 13.32
CA ARG A 104 7.59 -22.83 14.34
C ARG A 104 7.75 -24.32 14.60
N PRO A 105 8.15 -24.76 15.81
CA PRO A 105 8.64 -26.13 16.03
C PRO A 105 7.62 -27.28 15.91
N THR A 106 6.35 -27.03 15.63
CA THR A 106 5.28 -28.03 15.84
C THR A 106 4.12 -28.02 14.83
N GLN A 107 4.20 -27.28 13.72
CA GLN A 107 3.07 -27.20 12.78
C GLN A 107 3.07 -28.34 11.74
N VAL A 108 1.92 -28.99 11.59
CA VAL A 108 1.54 -29.69 10.34
C VAL A 108 1.85 -28.75 9.19
N ARG A 109 2.55 -29.24 8.15
CA ARG A 109 2.89 -28.42 7.00
C ARG A 109 1.63 -28.03 6.25
N THR A 110 1.18 -26.80 6.47
CA THR A 110 0.03 -26.24 5.77
C THR A 110 0.46 -25.60 4.45
N PRO A 111 -0.45 -25.46 3.48
CA PRO A 111 -0.22 -24.67 2.28
C PRO A 111 0.15 -23.23 2.64
N SER A 112 1.08 -22.65 1.88
CA SER A 112 1.40 -21.22 1.96
C SER A 112 0.21 -20.38 1.48
N ASN A 113 0.12 -19.13 1.93
CA ASN A 113 -0.90 -18.20 1.44
C ASN A 113 -0.69 -17.78 -0.03
N HIS A 114 0.51 -17.97 -0.56
CA HIS A 114 0.76 -17.98 -2.01
C HIS A 114 -0.02 -19.09 -2.74
N SER A 115 -0.32 -20.22 -2.10
CA SER A 115 -1.10 -21.30 -2.72
C SER A 115 -2.58 -20.96 -2.90
N PHE A 116 -3.07 -19.95 -2.18
CA PHE A 116 -4.45 -19.46 -2.29
C PHE A 116 -4.55 -18.20 -3.16
N GLY A 117 -3.42 -17.66 -3.63
CA GLY A 117 -3.39 -16.42 -4.39
C GLY A 117 -3.82 -15.19 -3.58
N ILE A 118 -3.54 -15.18 -2.28
CA ILE A 118 -3.90 -14.07 -1.36
C ILE A 118 -2.68 -13.35 -0.78
N ALA A 119 -1.49 -13.70 -1.26
CA ALA A 119 -0.23 -13.12 -0.82
C ALA A 119 0.56 -12.56 -1.99
N VAL A 120 1.43 -11.59 -1.74
CA VAL A 120 2.41 -11.07 -2.69
C VAL A 120 3.75 -10.93 -2.00
N ASP A 121 4.81 -11.25 -2.73
CA ASP A 121 6.18 -10.95 -2.31
C ASP A 121 6.70 -9.77 -3.14
N ILE A 122 7.18 -8.73 -2.47
CA ILE A 122 7.73 -7.52 -3.08
C ILE A 122 9.16 -7.35 -2.57
N ASN A 123 10.08 -7.08 -3.49
CA ASN A 123 11.49 -6.84 -3.21
C ASN A 123 12.18 -7.96 -2.44
N ALA A 124 12.04 -9.23 -2.86
CA ALA A 124 12.68 -10.39 -2.22
C ALA A 124 14.20 -10.44 -2.49
N PHE A 125 14.94 -9.44 -2.01
CA PHE A 125 16.38 -9.29 -2.15
C PHE A 125 16.94 -8.41 -1.02
N ALA A 126 18.26 -8.20 -0.99
CA ALA A 126 18.89 -7.38 0.05
C ALA A 126 18.24 -5.98 0.16
N ASN A 127 17.99 -5.51 1.38
CA ASN A 127 17.27 -4.25 1.72
C ASN A 127 15.74 -4.28 1.58
N GLU A 128 15.11 -5.45 1.47
CA GLU A 128 13.64 -5.61 1.47
C GLU A 128 12.94 -4.84 2.60
N LEU A 129 13.50 -4.86 3.82
CA LEU A 129 12.93 -4.16 4.97
C LEU A 129 12.80 -2.65 4.74
N VAL A 130 13.84 -2.02 4.20
CA VAL A 130 13.88 -0.57 3.97
C VAL A 130 12.91 -0.16 2.88
N LEU A 131 12.82 -0.96 1.81
CA LEU A 131 11.94 -0.67 0.68
C LEU A 131 10.47 -0.94 1.01
N ASN A 132 10.19 -1.99 1.79
CA ASN A 132 8.82 -2.43 2.07
C ASN A 132 8.20 -1.77 3.30
N ALA A 133 9.01 -1.26 4.24
CA ALA A 133 8.48 -0.58 5.42
C ALA A 133 7.54 0.59 5.09
N PRO A 134 7.83 1.47 4.10
CA PRO A 134 6.89 2.51 3.66
C PRO A 134 5.60 1.98 3.01
N LEU A 135 5.63 0.79 2.40
CA LEU A 135 4.46 0.18 1.76
C LEU A 135 3.51 -0.45 2.79
N ALA A 136 4.04 -0.87 3.95
CA ALA A 136 3.30 -1.65 4.93
C ALA A 136 2.05 -0.96 5.52
N PRO A 137 2.05 0.35 5.86
CA PRO A 137 0.84 1.05 6.28
C PRO A 137 -0.28 1.01 5.22
N ILE A 138 0.07 1.17 3.94
CA ILE A 138 -0.90 1.12 2.83
C ILE A 138 -1.52 -0.27 2.72
N PHE A 139 -0.69 -1.32 2.67
CA PHE A 139 -1.18 -2.69 2.64
C PHE A 139 -2.07 -3.02 3.84
N LYS A 140 -1.69 -2.58 5.05
CA LYS A 140 -2.51 -2.74 6.26
C LYS A 140 -3.87 -2.07 6.18
N HIS A 141 -3.92 -0.83 5.67
CA HIS A 141 -5.19 -0.13 5.44
C HIS A 141 -6.12 -0.91 4.52
N PHE A 142 -5.57 -1.61 3.53
CA PHE A 142 -6.32 -2.46 2.61
C PHE A 142 -6.46 -3.92 3.07
N GLY A 143 -6.34 -4.21 4.37
CA GLY A 143 -6.68 -5.52 4.95
C GLY A 143 -5.60 -6.59 4.79
N PHE A 144 -4.38 -6.22 4.40
CA PHE A 144 -3.24 -7.12 4.39
C PHE A 144 -2.49 -7.03 5.72
N LYS A 145 -1.86 -8.13 6.14
CA LYS A 145 -0.81 -8.08 7.15
C LYS A 145 0.56 -8.14 6.50
N TRP A 146 1.54 -7.56 7.19
CA TRP A 146 2.93 -7.52 6.73
C TRP A 146 3.77 -8.58 7.43
N GLY A 147 4.53 -9.33 6.63
CA GLY A 147 5.33 -10.47 7.07
C GLY A 147 6.53 -10.16 7.94
N LYS A 148 6.90 -8.88 8.13
CA LYS A 148 7.85 -8.50 9.20
C LYS A 148 7.46 -9.08 10.56
N SER A 149 6.16 -9.18 10.85
CA SER A 149 5.65 -9.77 12.09
C SER A 149 5.98 -11.27 12.27
N PHE A 150 6.40 -11.95 11.20
CA PHE A 150 6.85 -13.34 11.19
C PHE A 150 8.16 -13.52 10.40
N ASN A 151 9.03 -12.51 10.44
CA ASN A 151 10.38 -12.51 9.85
C ASN A 151 10.42 -12.78 8.32
N ASP A 152 9.44 -12.25 7.59
CA ASP A 152 9.33 -12.32 6.12
C ASP A 152 8.97 -10.92 5.55
N PRO A 153 9.90 -9.95 5.54
CA PRO A 153 9.60 -8.55 5.26
C PRO A 153 9.24 -8.25 3.79
N MET A 154 9.49 -9.19 2.88
CA MET A 154 9.00 -9.17 1.50
C MET A 154 7.52 -9.48 1.36
N HIS A 155 6.92 -10.11 2.38
CA HIS A 155 5.62 -10.76 2.27
C HIS A 155 4.46 -9.87 2.74
N PHE A 156 3.42 -9.78 1.92
CA PHE A 156 2.13 -9.18 2.27
C PHE A 156 1.01 -10.16 1.96
N GLU A 157 0.12 -10.44 2.91
CA GLU A 157 -0.99 -11.36 2.69
C GLU A 157 -2.31 -10.81 3.23
N ILE A 158 -3.41 -11.10 2.55
CA ILE A 158 -4.76 -10.73 3.02
C ILE A 158 -4.98 -11.39 4.38
N GLU A 159 -5.27 -10.56 5.37
CA GLU A 159 -5.70 -10.98 6.70
C GLU A 159 -7.21 -10.84 6.86
N THR A 160 -7.81 -9.84 6.21
CA THR A 160 -9.25 -9.58 6.24
C THR A 160 -9.74 -9.16 4.85
N TRP A 161 -10.90 -9.69 4.45
CA TRP A 161 -11.56 -9.29 3.22
C TRP A 161 -12.16 -7.88 3.35
N ILE A 162 -11.90 -7.03 2.37
CA ILE A 162 -12.51 -5.71 2.23
C ILE A 162 -13.12 -5.66 0.83
N ASP A 163 -14.43 -5.89 0.76
CA ASP A 163 -15.15 -5.96 -0.52
C ASP A 163 -15.36 -4.56 -1.16
N SER A 164 -15.09 -3.47 -0.42
CA SER A 164 -15.19 -2.08 -0.91
C SER A 164 -14.06 -1.21 -0.35
N PRO A 165 -12.81 -1.39 -0.85
CA PRO A 165 -11.65 -0.67 -0.36
C PRO A 165 -11.79 0.83 -0.63
N ARG A 166 -11.55 1.66 0.39
CA ARG A 166 -11.62 3.12 0.28
C ARG A 166 -10.20 3.70 0.26
N PRO A 167 -9.90 4.67 -0.63
CA PRO A 167 -8.61 5.37 -0.63
C PRO A 167 -8.24 5.90 0.76
N LEU A 168 -6.94 5.84 1.08
CA LEU A 168 -6.40 6.49 2.27
C LEU A 168 -6.40 8.01 2.06
N THR A 169 -5.94 8.43 0.88
CA THR A 169 -5.91 9.83 0.47
C THR A 169 -7.28 10.27 -0.10
N LYS A 170 -7.81 11.40 0.39
CA LYS A 170 -9.09 11.97 -0.08
C LYS A 170 -8.89 13.40 -0.56
N SER A 171 -9.38 13.74 -1.74
CA SER A 171 -9.32 15.13 -2.24
C SER A 171 -10.05 16.10 -1.31
N VAL A 172 -9.51 17.31 -1.18
CA VAL A 172 -10.03 18.40 -0.36
C VAL A 172 -10.25 19.63 -1.26
N THR A 173 -11.41 20.27 -1.12
CA THR A 173 -11.63 21.57 -1.76
C THR A 173 -11.11 22.68 -0.84
N VAL A 174 -10.19 23.50 -1.33
CA VAL A 174 -9.68 24.65 -0.57
C VAL A 174 -10.53 25.88 -0.90
N LEU A 175 -10.96 26.59 0.14
CA LEU A 175 -11.72 27.84 0.04
C LEU A 175 -10.87 28.99 0.58
N ARG A 176 -11.07 30.19 0.04
CA ARG A 176 -10.60 31.45 0.61
C ARG A 176 -11.83 32.31 0.90
N ASN A 177 -12.07 32.62 2.16
CA ASN A 177 -13.25 33.37 2.59
C ASN A 177 -14.57 32.80 2.01
N GLY A 178 -14.69 31.46 1.98
CA GLY A 178 -15.86 30.74 1.48
C GLY A 178 -15.90 30.50 -0.04
N ALA A 179 -15.00 31.08 -0.84
CA ALA A 179 -14.94 30.87 -2.28
C ALA A 179 -13.86 29.83 -2.66
N PRO A 180 -14.15 28.85 -3.54
CA PRO A 180 -13.15 27.87 -3.98
C PRO A 180 -11.94 28.52 -4.65
N ILE A 181 -10.75 27.99 -4.35
CA ILE A 181 -9.49 28.37 -4.99
C ILE A 181 -8.78 27.13 -5.55
N ALA A 182 -8.02 27.33 -6.63
CA ALA A 182 -7.33 26.26 -7.35
C ALA A 182 -6.06 25.83 -6.61
N ILE A 183 -6.22 25.05 -5.54
CA ILE A 183 -5.14 24.39 -4.82
C ILE A 183 -5.46 22.90 -4.75
N ASP A 184 -4.61 22.06 -5.35
CA ASP A 184 -4.70 20.61 -5.16
C ASP A 184 -4.37 20.29 -3.70
N ALA A 185 -5.36 19.75 -2.99
CA ALA A 185 -5.25 19.41 -1.59
C ALA A 185 -5.85 18.04 -1.32
N ALA A 186 -5.28 17.38 -0.32
CA ALA A 186 -5.73 16.07 0.10
C ALA A 186 -5.68 15.90 1.61
N ASN A 187 -6.63 15.14 2.14
CA ASN A 187 -6.59 14.61 3.49
C ASN A 187 -5.85 13.27 3.45
N ILE A 188 -4.75 13.20 4.20
CA ILE A 188 -3.95 11.99 4.41
C ILE A 188 -3.97 11.74 5.93
N GLU A 189 -4.53 10.61 6.36
CA GLU A 189 -4.56 10.20 7.77
C GLU A 189 -5.08 11.29 8.74
N GLY A 190 -6.03 12.12 8.30
CA GLY A 190 -6.62 13.17 9.13
C GLY A 190 -5.93 14.53 9.02
N HIS A 191 -4.77 14.62 8.38
CA HIS A 191 -4.07 15.87 8.12
C HIS A 191 -4.34 16.37 6.70
N ILE A 192 -4.56 17.67 6.53
CA ILE A 192 -4.75 18.28 5.21
C ILE A 192 -3.40 18.75 4.69
N TYR A 193 -3.07 18.30 3.49
CA TYR A 193 -1.89 18.68 2.76
C TYR A 193 -2.30 19.43 1.49
N ALA A 194 -1.50 20.41 1.08
CA ALA A 194 -1.71 21.16 -0.15
C ALA A 194 -0.45 21.16 -1.00
N ALA A 195 -0.63 21.11 -2.32
CA ALA A 195 0.43 21.28 -3.29
C ALA A 195 1.05 22.67 -3.12
N VAL A 196 2.36 22.70 -2.87
CA VAL A 196 3.07 23.91 -2.44
C VAL A 196 3.15 24.94 -3.58
N ASP A 197 3.36 24.47 -4.81
CA ASP A 197 3.36 25.28 -6.02
C ASP A 197 2.01 25.96 -6.28
N ASP A 198 0.90 25.24 -6.15
CA ASP A 198 -0.44 25.83 -6.27
C ASP A 198 -0.67 26.88 -5.18
N PHE A 199 -0.31 26.55 -3.94
CA PHE A 199 -0.46 27.47 -2.81
C PHE A 199 0.31 28.77 -3.03
N LEU A 200 1.57 28.68 -3.46
CA LEU A 200 2.41 29.85 -3.73
C LEU A 200 1.97 30.62 -4.97
N THR A 201 1.33 29.97 -5.94
CA THR A 201 0.69 30.64 -7.07
C THR A 201 -0.48 31.52 -6.60
N VAL A 202 -1.27 31.05 -5.63
CA VAL A 202 -2.43 31.79 -5.10
C VAL A 202 -2.03 32.90 -4.11
N PHE A 203 -1.06 32.63 -3.22
CA PHE A 203 -0.73 33.53 -2.11
C PHE A 203 0.61 34.26 -2.26
N GLY A 204 1.37 33.96 -3.32
CA GLY A 204 2.72 34.47 -3.53
C GLY A 204 3.76 33.81 -2.63
N GLY A 205 5.03 34.15 -2.84
CA GLY A 205 6.16 33.64 -2.07
C GLY A 205 7.16 32.86 -2.92
N GLN A 206 8.12 32.23 -2.26
CA GLN A 206 9.18 31.45 -2.91
C GLN A 206 9.43 30.16 -2.14
N VAL A 207 9.78 29.09 -2.86
CA VAL A 207 10.16 27.82 -2.27
C VAL A 207 11.56 27.41 -2.73
N THR A 208 12.34 26.90 -1.79
CA THR A 208 13.61 26.22 -2.06
C THR A 208 13.53 24.82 -1.47
N ALA A 209 13.84 23.80 -2.28
CA ALA A 209 13.86 22.41 -1.82
C ALA A 209 15.23 22.05 -1.23
N THR A 210 15.23 21.38 -0.08
CA THR A 210 16.45 20.91 0.59
C THR A 210 16.20 19.50 1.14
N GLY A 211 16.58 18.48 0.38
CA GLY A 211 16.43 17.08 0.79
C GLY A 211 14.96 16.68 0.98
N ASP A 212 14.62 16.24 2.19
CA ASP A 212 13.28 15.80 2.63
C ASP A 212 12.42 16.93 3.18
N LYS A 213 12.86 18.18 3.02
CA LYS A 213 12.14 19.38 3.46
C LYS A 213 12.13 20.45 2.38
N ILE A 214 11.23 21.41 2.56
CA ILE A 214 11.25 22.66 1.80
C ILE A 214 11.38 23.84 2.74
N THR A 215 11.99 24.91 2.26
CA THR A 215 11.94 26.22 2.89
C THR A 215 11.02 27.12 2.08
N VAL A 216 9.97 27.62 2.71
CA VAL A 216 9.02 28.55 2.09
C VAL A 216 9.23 29.95 2.66
N LYS A 217 9.48 30.91 1.77
CA LYS A 217 9.57 32.33 2.07
C LYS A 217 8.23 32.99 1.72
N ASN A 218 7.57 33.58 2.71
CA ASN A 218 6.31 34.28 2.48
C ASN A 218 6.53 35.66 1.82
N THR A 219 5.44 36.37 1.51
CA THR A 219 5.47 37.69 0.85
C THR A 219 6.16 38.78 1.67
N LYS A 220 6.30 38.59 2.99
CA LYS A 220 7.06 39.47 3.90
C LYS A 220 8.55 39.11 3.95
N GLY A 221 8.97 38.10 3.21
CA GLY A 221 10.35 37.62 3.17
C GLY A 221 10.75 36.70 4.33
N VAL A 222 9.81 36.27 5.17
CA VAL A 222 10.08 35.37 6.30
C VAL A 222 10.12 33.93 5.80
N ALA A 223 11.24 33.25 6.05
CA ALA A 223 11.47 31.86 5.66
C ALA A 223 11.14 30.89 6.79
N LYS A 224 10.52 29.75 6.47
CA LYS A 224 10.26 28.65 7.40
C LYS A 224 10.40 27.31 6.70
N ALA A 225 10.95 26.32 7.40
CA ALA A 225 11.07 24.95 6.90
C ALA A 225 9.79 24.15 7.17
N PHE A 226 9.43 23.27 6.23
CA PHE A 226 8.28 22.38 6.30
C PHE A 226 8.69 20.96 5.93
N ASP A 227 8.16 20.00 6.67
CA ASP A 227 8.14 18.60 6.24
C ASP A 227 7.22 18.47 5.04
N ILE A 228 7.58 17.57 4.11
CA ILE A 228 6.84 17.38 2.87
C ILE A 228 6.31 15.96 2.72
N GLN A 229 5.25 15.86 1.94
CA GLN A 229 4.77 14.62 1.37
C GLN A 229 4.90 14.70 -0.14
N THR A 230 5.23 13.58 -0.79
CA THR A 230 5.11 13.48 -2.23
C THR A 230 3.78 12.84 -2.54
N LEU A 231 2.90 13.57 -3.22
CA LEU A 231 1.66 13.00 -3.73
C LEU A 231 1.56 13.28 -5.22
N ARG A 232 1.23 12.25 -6.00
CA ARG A 232 1.03 12.38 -7.47
C ARG A 232 2.22 13.06 -8.16
N GLY A 233 3.44 12.81 -7.67
CA GLY A 233 4.68 13.41 -8.19
C GLY A 233 4.90 14.89 -7.85
N ARG A 234 4.07 15.50 -6.99
CA ARG A 234 4.21 16.90 -6.55
C ARG A 234 4.55 16.98 -5.07
N THR A 235 5.11 18.11 -4.67
CA THR A 235 5.47 18.40 -3.28
C THR A 235 4.30 19.02 -2.53
N TYR A 236 3.92 18.38 -1.44
CA TYR A 236 2.84 18.82 -0.55
C TYR A 236 3.39 19.17 0.83
N ALA A 237 2.80 20.19 1.46
CA ALA A 237 3.05 20.54 2.85
C ALA A 237 1.73 20.62 3.62
N GLN A 238 1.77 20.45 4.94
CA GLN A 238 0.57 20.50 5.76
C GLN A 238 -0.09 21.88 5.67
N LEU A 239 -1.31 21.92 5.15
CA LEU A 239 -2.01 23.16 4.79
C LEU A 239 -2.18 24.08 6.01
N THR A 240 -2.48 23.54 7.18
CA THR A 240 -2.62 24.33 8.42
C THR A 240 -1.33 25.05 8.81
N LEU A 241 -0.18 24.41 8.64
CA LEU A 241 1.12 25.01 8.96
C LEU A 241 1.51 26.03 7.90
N LEU A 242 1.26 25.70 6.63
CA LEU A 242 1.57 26.55 5.49
C LEU A 242 0.71 27.82 5.53
N SER A 243 -0.61 27.70 5.72
CA SER A 243 -1.51 28.85 5.85
C SER A 243 -1.16 29.73 7.05
N GLY A 244 -0.84 29.13 8.20
CA GLY A 244 -0.41 29.86 9.39
C GLY A 244 0.87 30.67 9.17
N HIS A 245 1.82 30.18 8.37
CA HIS A 245 3.04 30.92 7.99
C HIS A 245 2.76 32.15 7.11
N PHE A 246 1.62 32.14 6.41
CA PHE A 246 1.10 33.27 5.66
C PHE A 246 0.12 34.14 6.48
N GLY A 247 -0.06 33.84 7.77
CA GLY A 247 -0.93 34.58 8.67
C GLY A 247 -2.41 34.28 8.50
N MET A 248 -2.77 33.16 7.89
CA MET A 248 -4.16 32.73 7.68
C MET A 248 -4.55 31.63 8.67
N ALA A 249 -5.77 31.71 9.19
CA ALA A 249 -6.40 30.61 9.90
C ALA A 249 -7.01 29.60 8.91
N MET A 250 -7.13 28.35 9.33
CA MET A 250 -7.76 27.29 8.54
C MET A 250 -8.88 26.64 9.35
N ASP A 251 -10.09 26.63 8.79
CA ASP A 251 -11.24 25.88 9.32
C ASP A 251 -11.51 24.64 8.44
N TRP A 252 -11.69 23.47 9.06
CA TRP A 252 -11.88 22.20 8.37
C TRP A 252 -13.29 21.66 8.58
N ASN A 253 -14.01 21.44 7.48
CA ASN A 253 -15.29 20.76 7.49
C ASN A 253 -15.16 19.32 6.98
N ASN A 254 -15.26 18.37 7.91
CA ASN A 254 -15.14 16.95 7.60
C ASN A 254 -16.32 16.38 6.79
N VAL A 255 -17.49 17.03 6.79
CA VAL A 255 -18.66 16.57 6.01
C VAL A 255 -18.50 16.96 4.55
N SER A 256 -18.28 18.25 4.28
CA SER A 256 -18.12 18.78 2.91
C SER A 256 -16.73 18.56 2.32
N LYS A 257 -15.76 18.09 3.11
CA LYS A 257 -14.35 17.94 2.73
C LYS A 257 -13.73 19.26 2.24
N THR A 258 -14.05 20.35 2.94
CA THR A 258 -13.58 21.70 2.60
C THR A 258 -12.66 22.27 3.68
N ALA A 259 -11.56 22.89 3.27
CA ALA A 259 -10.67 23.66 4.13
C ALA A 259 -10.79 25.15 3.78
N ASN A 260 -11.32 25.97 4.68
CA ASN A 260 -11.51 27.40 4.47
C ASN A 260 -10.37 28.21 5.11
N LEU A 261 -9.70 29.02 4.30
CA LEU A 261 -8.62 29.90 4.70
C LEU A 261 -9.15 31.33 4.88
N THR A 262 -8.88 31.92 6.04
CA THR A 262 -9.31 33.28 6.43
C THR A 262 -8.16 34.11 6.94
#